data_AF-M9WSX3-F1
#
_entry.id   AF-M9WSX3-F1
#
_cell.length_a   1.000
_cell.length_b   1.000
_cell.length_c   1.000
_cell.angle_alpha   90.00
_cell.angle_beta   90.00
_cell.angle_gamma   90.00
#
_symmetry.space_group_name_H-M   'P 1'
#
loop_
_entity.id
_entity.type
_entity.pdbx_description
1 polymer ?
#
loop_
_entity_poly.entity_id
_entity_poly.type
_entity_poly.pdbx_seq_one_letter_code
_entity_poly.pdbx_strand_id
1 'polypeptide(L)'
;EDGGQMPPKESDLITSYIRKVDDVFAIAVADEQQLLADKTETIIGDDVDQDYLAKVKEVTINQKLVDEVGKDMKLVFTPLHGTGRMLGEKALKNAGFKNFSVVKEQAVADPEFSTVKFPNPEFPEAFKMAIDLGKKEGADVLIAVDPDADRLGTAVRQPNGEYVLLTGNQIAAVLLHYILQANKDAGTLPTNAAAVKSIVSSEFATKVAAS
;
A
#
# COMPACT_ATOMS: atom_id res chain seq x y z
N GLU A 1 10.55 19.91 -5.56
CA GLU A 1 10.03 19.15 -4.40
C GLU A 1 9.99 17.68 -4.80
N ASP A 2 10.19 16.75 -3.88
CA ASP A 2 10.44 15.32 -4.17
C ASP A 2 9.25 14.40 -3.85
N GLY A 3 8.16 14.95 -3.29
CA GLY A 3 6.94 14.20 -2.95
C GLY A 3 7.03 13.36 -1.67
N GLY A 4 8.15 13.45 -0.93
CA GLY A 4 8.36 12.69 0.31
C GLY A 4 7.70 13.33 1.54
N GLN A 5 7.75 12.62 2.67
CA GLN A 5 7.39 13.19 3.96
C GLN A 5 8.30 14.38 4.31
N MET A 6 7.72 15.38 4.99
CA MET A 6 8.46 16.58 5.37
C MET A 6 9.64 16.27 6.30
N PRO A 7 10.87 16.72 5.97
CA PRO A 7 12.02 16.57 6.85
C PRO A 7 11.88 17.39 8.16
N PRO A 8 12.72 17.10 9.17
CA PRO A 8 12.62 17.74 10.49
C PRO A 8 12.63 19.27 10.46
N LYS A 9 13.47 19.88 9.62
CA LYS A 9 13.61 21.34 9.54
C LYS A 9 12.31 22.02 9.11
N GLU A 10 11.68 21.53 8.05
CA GLU A 10 10.44 22.04 7.51
C GLU A 10 9.26 21.76 8.47
N SER A 11 9.26 20.57 9.11
CA SER A 11 8.28 20.22 10.16
C SER A 11 8.38 21.13 11.39
N ASP A 12 9.60 21.46 11.83
CA ASP A 12 9.86 22.40 12.93
C ASP A 12 9.35 23.80 12.60
N LEU A 13 9.53 24.22 11.35
CA LEU A 13 9.03 25.50 10.87
C LEU A 13 7.51 25.58 10.97
N ILE A 14 6.79 24.57 10.47
CA ILE A 14 5.31 24.49 10.58
C ILE A 14 4.88 24.51 12.05
N THR A 15 5.52 23.70 12.89
CA THR A 15 5.26 23.66 14.33
C THR A 15 5.43 25.05 14.97
N SER A 16 6.44 25.81 14.54
CA SER A 16 6.67 27.18 15.03
C SER A 16 5.56 28.15 14.64
N TYR A 17 4.90 27.96 13.49
CA TYR A 17 3.75 28.76 13.09
C TYR A 17 2.48 28.38 13.86
N ILE A 18 2.23 27.08 14.02
CA ILE A 18 1.09 26.57 14.79
C ILE A 18 1.14 27.10 16.22
N ARG A 19 2.31 27.09 16.86
CA ARG A 19 2.51 27.57 18.24
C ARG A 19 2.30 29.08 18.43
N LYS A 20 2.21 29.86 17.34
CA LYS A 20 1.91 31.31 17.41
C LYS A 20 0.40 31.59 17.33
N VAL A 21 -0.42 30.57 17.09
CA VAL A 21 -1.88 30.70 17.04
C VAL A 21 -2.43 30.48 18.45
N ASP A 22 -2.82 31.56 19.11
CA ASP A 22 -3.45 31.50 20.44
C ASP A 22 -4.95 31.19 20.37
N ASP A 23 -5.61 31.56 19.27
CA ASP A 23 -7.04 31.31 19.02
C ASP A 23 -7.26 30.83 17.58
N VAL A 24 -7.67 29.58 17.43
CA VAL A 24 -7.96 28.95 16.12
C VAL A 24 -9.17 29.58 15.43
N PHE A 25 -10.09 30.19 16.18
CA PHE A 25 -11.26 30.86 15.61
C PHE A 25 -10.95 32.26 15.08
N ALA A 26 -9.78 32.82 15.40
CA ALA A 26 -9.29 34.08 14.86
C ALA A 26 -8.61 33.94 13.49
N ILE A 27 -8.42 32.71 13.00
CA ILE A 27 -7.84 32.45 11.69
C ILE A 27 -8.83 32.92 10.61
N ALA A 28 -8.39 33.84 9.75
CA ALA A 28 -9.20 34.29 8.63
C ALA A 28 -9.45 33.13 7.66
N VAL A 29 -10.72 32.86 7.37
CA VAL A 29 -11.16 31.87 6.39
C VAL A 29 -11.68 32.57 5.15
N ALA A 30 -11.50 31.95 3.98
CA ALA A 30 -12.06 32.42 2.72
C ALA A 30 -13.32 31.62 2.35
N ASP A 31 -14.13 32.18 1.45
CA ASP A 31 -15.29 31.49 0.90
C ASP A 31 -14.84 30.42 -0.11
N GLU A 32 -15.31 29.19 0.08
CA GLU A 32 -14.95 28.03 -0.75
C GLU A 32 -15.30 28.24 -2.23
N GLN A 33 -16.45 28.85 -2.54
CA GLN A 33 -16.86 29.09 -3.93
C GLN A 33 -15.92 30.10 -4.60
N GLN A 34 -15.46 31.10 -3.85
CA GLN A 34 -14.45 32.04 -4.34
C GLN A 34 -13.10 31.35 -4.59
N LEU A 35 -12.63 30.51 -3.67
CA LEU A 35 -11.38 29.75 -3.82
C LEU A 35 -11.40 28.81 -5.03
N LEU A 36 -12.55 28.16 -5.27
CA LEU A 36 -12.75 27.32 -6.45
C LEU A 36 -12.80 28.17 -7.74
N ALA A 37 -13.46 29.33 -7.70
CA ALA A 37 -13.62 30.20 -8.86
C ALA A 37 -12.29 30.83 -9.30
N ASP A 38 -11.43 31.21 -8.36
CA ASP A 38 -10.11 31.81 -8.64
C ASP A 38 -8.98 30.77 -8.78
N LYS A 39 -9.29 29.48 -8.58
CA LYS A 39 -8.39 28.33 -8.66
C LYS A 39 -7.31 28.28 -7.58
N THR A 40 -7.51 28.99 -6.47
CA THR A 40 -6.71 28.76 -5.26
C THR A 40 -6.99 27.37 -4.69
N GLU A 41 -8.25 26.92 -4.75
CA GLU A 41 -8.64 25.54 -4.49
C GLU A 41 -8.90 24.81 -5.81
N THR A 42 -8.40 23.57 -5.93
CA THR A 42 -8.64 22.71 -7.08
C THR A 42 -8.99 21.32 -6.60
N ILE A 43 -10.16 20.82 -7.02
CA ILE A 43 -10.58 19.45 -6.75
C ILE A 43 -9.75 18.51 -7.64
N ILE A 44 -9.01 17.61 -7.01
CA ILE A 44 -8.27 16.55 -7.69
C ILE A 44 -9.26 15.44 -8.10
N GLY A 45 -9.18 14.99 -9.35
CA GLY A 45 -10.10 14.00 -9.91
C GLY A 45 -9.38 12.81 -10.53
N ASP A 46 -10.10 12.15 -11.45
CA ASP A 46 -9.63 10.94 -12.13
C ASP A 46 -8.37 11.18 -12.96
N ASP A 47 -8.07 12.42 -13.36
CA ASP A 47 -6.84 12.77 -14.07
C ASP A 47 -5.58 12.37 -13.29
N VAL A 48 -5.54 12.69 -11.99
CA VAL A 48 -4.44 12.30 -11.11
C VAL A 48 -4.43 10.79 -10.86
N ASP A 49 -5.60 10.16 -10.73
CA ASP A 49 -5.71 8.70 -10.59
C ASP A 49 -5.13 7.97 -11.80
N GLN A 50 -5.42 8.44 -13.02
CA GLN A 50 -4.91 7.84 -14.25
C GLN A 50 -3.39 7.99 -14.37
N ASP A 51 -2.86 9.17 -14.06
CA ASP A 51 -1.41 9.42 -14.05
C ASP A 51 -0.71 8.53 -13.02
N TYR A 52 -1.29 8.39 -11.83
CA TYR A 52 -0.80 7.48 -10.80
C TYR A 52 -0.81 6.02 -11.26
N LEU A 53 -1.92 5.53 -11.83
CA LEU A 53 -2.05 4.15 -12.31
C LEU A 53 -1.12 3.85 -13.49
N ALA A 54 -0.86 4.84 -14.36
CA ALA A 54 0.13 4.73 -15.43
C ALA A 54 1.54 4.51 -14.84
N LYS A 55 1.89 5.23 -13.76
CA LYS A 55 3.16 5.04 -13.06
C LYS A 55 3.25 3.73 -12.29
N VAL A 56 2.18 3.31 -11.61
CA VAL A 56 2.13 2.02 -10.91
C VAL A 56 2.38 0.86 -11.88
N LYS A 57 1.86 0.95 -13.11
CA LYS A 57 2.10 -0.06 -14.14
C LYS A 57 3.59 -0.23 -14.47
N GLU A 58 4.36 0.85 -14.49
CA GLU A 58 5.81 0.84 -14.75
C GLU A 58 6.62 0.12 -13.66
N VAL A 59 6.05 -0.09 -12.46
CA VAL A 59 6.72 -0.75 -11.33
C VAL A 59 6.72 -2.28 -11.45
N THR A 60 5.92 -2.85 -12.36
CA THR A 60 5.85 -4.31 -12.56
C THR A 60 7.15 -4.82 -13.21
N ILE A 61 7.95 -5.55 -12.43
CA ILE A 61 9.29 -6.00 -12.88
C ILE A 61 9.22 -7.14 -13.90
N ASN A 62 8.32 -8.11 -13.69
CA ASN A 62 8.22 -9.31 -14.53
C ASN A 62 6.80 -9.48 -15.08
N GLN A 63 6.44 -8.66 -16.07
CA GLN A 63 5.12 -8.72 -16.70
C GLN A 63 4.83 -10.11 -17.30
N LYS A 64 5.84 -10.76 -17.88
CA LYS A 64 5.69 -12.09 -18.47
C LYS A 64 5.21 -13.11 -17.44
N LEU A 65 5.78 -13.11 -16.23
CA LEU A 65 5.33 -14.00 -15.16
C LEU A 65 3.88 -13.71 -14.77
N VAL A 66 3.49 -12.43 -14.66
CA VAL A 66 2.10 -12.06 -14.36
C VAL A 66 1.14 -12.53 -15.46
N ASP A 67 1.52 -12.40 -16.73
CA ASP A 67 0.71 -12.89 -17.86
C ASP A 67 0.57 -14.43 -17.83
N GLU A 68 1.60 -15.14 -17.39
CA GLU A 68 1.62 -16.60 -17.27
C GLU A 68 0.76 -17.11 -16.11
N VAL A 69 0.90 -16.55 -14.90
CA VAL A 69 0.29 -17.11 -13.67
C VAL A 69 -0.74 -16.21 -12.99
N GLY A 70 -0.72 -14.89 -13.25
CA GLY A 70 -1.53 -13.90 -12.52
C GLY A 70 -3.04 -14.03 -12.75
N LYS A 71 -3.46 -14.59 -13.88
CA LYS A 71 -4.88 -14.88 -14.16
C LYS A 71 -5.43 -16.03 -13.30
N ASP A 72 -4.56 -16.97 -12.90
CA ASP A 72 -4.94 -18.20 -12.19
C ASP A 72 -4.78 -18.04 -10.67
N MET A 73 -3.83 -17.19 -10.24
CA MET A 73 -3.59 -16.87 -8.83
C MET A 73 -4.82 -16.23 -8.18
N LYS A 74 -5.29 -16.84 -7.09
CA LYS A 74 -6.42 -16.35 -6.31
C LYS A 74 -5.93 -15.47 -5.16
N LEU A 75 -6.51 -14.28 -5.03
CA LEU A 75 -6.17 -13.39 -3.93
C LEU A 75 -7.39 -12.74 -3.28
N VAL A 76 -7.30 -12.52 -1.97
CA VAL A 76 -8.27 -11.71 -1.24
C VAL A 76 -7.60 -10.39 -0.85
N PHE A 77 -8.25 -9.29 -1.15
CA PHE A 77 -7.81 -7.96 -0.81
C PHE A 77 -8.76 -7.33 0.23
N THR A 78 -8.20 -6.68 1.25
CA THR A 78 -8.97 -5.82 2.15
C THR A 78 -8.31 -4.45 2.30
N PRO A 79 -9.06 -3.36 2.06
CA PRO A 79 -8.56 -2.01 2.26
C PRO A 79 -8.80 -1.48 3.68
N LEU A 80 -9.38 -2.29 4.59
CA LEU A 80 -9.67 -1.91 5.98
C LEU A 80 -10.42 -0.57 6.11
N HIS A 81 -11.45 -0.36 5.29
CA HIS A 81 -12.24 0.89 5.16
C HIS A 81 -11.47 2.10 4.62
N GLY A 82 -10.25 1.89 4.14
CA GLY A 82 -9.33 2.89 3.63
C GLY A 82 -9.52 3.33 2.19
N THR A 83 -8.68 4.30 1.81
CA THR A 83 -8.58 4.88 0.46
C THR A 83 -8.04 3.90 -0.57
N GLY A 84 -7.30 2.88 -0.13
CA GLY A 84 -6.65 1.88 -0.99
C GLY A 84 -7.59 1.03 -1.85
N ARG A 85 -8.90 1.01 -1.58
CA ARG A 85 -9.87 0.23 -2.38
C ARG A 85 -9.82 0.58 -3.86
N MET A 86 -10.10 1.84 -4.17
CA MET A 86 -10.42 2.27 -5.53
C MET A 86 -9.19 2.13 -6.44
N LEU A 87 -8.03 2.62 -6.00
CA LEU A 87 -6.78 2.52 -6.73
C LEU A 87 -6.18 1.10 -6.69
N GLY A 88 -6.27 0.40 -5.55
CA GLY A 88 -5.73 -0.95 -5.41
C GLY A 88 -6.41 -1.96 -6.35
N GLU A 89 -7.74 -1.92 -6.45
CA GLU A 89 -8.47 -2.77 -7.41
C GLU A 89 -8.10 -2.46 -8.87
N LYS A 90 -7.98 -1.17 -9.23
CA LYS A 90 -7.56 -0.74 -10.57
C LYS A 90 -6.12 -1.18 -10.86
N ALA A 91 -5.21 -1.04 -9.90
CA ALA A 91 -3.81 -1.44 -10.02
C ALA A 91 -3.64 -2.96 -10.22
N LEU A 92 -4.34 -3.78 -9.42
CA LEU A 92 -4.32 -5.24 -9.58
C LEU A 92 -4.81 -5.67 -10.96
N LYS A 93 -5.92 -5.08 -11.44
CA LYS A 93 -6.44 -5.33 -12.80
C LYS A 93 -5.44 -4.90 -13.88
N ASN A 94 -4.84 -3.72 -13.74
CA ASN A 94 -3.87 -3.19 -14.68
C ASN A 94 -2.58 -4.04 -14.77
N ALA A 95 -2.16 -4.63 -13.65
CA ALA A 95 -1.02 -5.54 -13.61
C ALA A 95 -1.31 -6.89 -14.30
N GLY A 96 -2.58 -7.30 -14.38
CA GLY A 96 -3.01 -8.53 -15.05
C GLY A 96 -3.70 -9.56 -14.15
N PHE A 97 -3.91 -9.24 -12.87
CA PHE A 97 -4.63 -10.12 -11.94
C PHE A 97 -6.14 -10.07 -12.21
N LYS A 98 -6.74 -11.24 -12.41
CA LYS A 98 -8.17 -11.35 -12.75
C LYS A 98 -8.99 -12.06 -11.67
N ASN A 99 -8.34 -12.82 -10.81
CA ASN A 99 -8.99 -13.71 -9.86
C ASN A 99 -8.79 -13.20 -8.43
N PHE A 100 -9.42 -12.05 -8.15
CA PHE A 100 -9.37 -11.47 -6.82
C PHE A 100 -10.73 -11.09 -6.29
N SER A 101 -10.87 -11.24 -4.97
CA SER A 101 -12.05 -10.86 -4.22
C SER A 101 -11.68 -9.78 -3.22
N VAL A 102 -12.64 -8.90 -2.94
CA VAL A 102 -12.49 -7.87 -1.92
C VAL A 102 -13.36 -8.25 -0.72
N VAL A 103 -12.86 -8.05 0.50
CA VAL A 103 -13.67 -8.15 1.72
C VAL A 103 -14.69 -7.02 1.71
N LYS A 104 -15.92 -7.32 1.30
CA LYS A 104 -16.95 -6.32 0.98
C LYS A 104 -17.31 -5.43 2.17
N GLU A 105 -17.35 -6.03 3.36
CA GLU A 105 -17.62 -5.38 4.64
C GLU A 105 -16.56 -4.31 4.95
N GLN A 106 -15.32 -4.52 4.51
CA GLN A 106 -14.20 -3.60 4.71
C GLN A 106 -13.93 -2.72 3.48
N ALA A 107 -14.73 -2.86 2.41
CA ALA A 107 -14.60 -2.10 1.17
C ALA A 107 -15.50 -0.84 1.16
N VAL A 108 -16.14 -0.50 2.27
CA VAL A 108 -16.98 0.70 2.38
C VAL A 108 -16.30 1.70 3.31
N ALA A 109 -16.42 3.00 3.00
CA ALA A 109 -15.96 4.04 3.90
C ALA A 109 -16.75 3.95 5.21
N ASP A 110 -16.03 3.75 6.31
CA ASP A 110 -16.60 3.67 7.65
C ASP A 110 -15.68 4.42 8.62
N PRO A 111 -16.08 5.61 9.09
CA PRO A 111 -15.24 6.42 9.97
C PRO A 111 -14.98 5.77 11.33
N GLU A 112 -15.81 4.80 11.74
CA GLU A 112 -15.69 4.11 13.02
C GLU A 112 -14.88 2.81 12.93
N PHE A 113 -14.46 2.40 11.72
CA PHE A 113 -13.76 1.14 11.47
C PHE A 113 -14.43 -0.07 12.15
N SER A 114 -15.76 -0.18 12.04
CA SER A 114 -16.59 -1.05 12.88
C SER A 114 -16.25 -2.55 12.81
N THR A 115 -15.51 -2.97 11.78
CA THR A 115 -15.10 -4.37 11.58
C THR A 115 -13.76 -4.74 12.22
N VAL A 116 -12.93 -3.76 12.61
CA VAL A 116 -11.57 -3.97 13.08
C VAL A 116 -11.19 -2.92 14.13
N LYS A 117 -10.71 -3.36 15.30
CA LYS A 117 -10.34 -2.44 16.38
C LYS A 117 -9.18 -1.52 16.03
N PHE A 118 -8.19 -2.07 15.30
CA PHE A 118 -7.01 -1.34 14.85
C PHE A 118 -6.78 -1.69 13.37
N PRO A 119 -7.07 -0.77 12.43
CA PRO A 119 -6.93 -1.01 11.00
C PRO A 119 -5.45 -0.95 10.59
N ASN A 120 -4.62 -1.83 11.14
CA ASN A 120 -3.20 -1.92 10.83
C ASN A 120 -2.87 -3.38 10.43
N PRO A 121 -2.37 -3.61 9.21
CA PRO A 121 -2.19 -4.93 8.64
C PRO A 121 -0.98 -5.71 9.23
N GLU A 122 -0.27 -5.15 10.22
CA GLU A 122 0.68 -5.90 11.04
C GLU A 122 -0.01 -6.76 12.12
N PHE A 123 -1.26 -6.45 12.46
CA PHE A 123 -2.01 -7.17 13.49
C PHE A 123 -2.84 -8.32 12.91
N PRO A 124 -2.79 -9.54 13.51
CA PRO A 124 -3.59 -10.68 13.06
C PRO A 124 -5.10 -10.41 12.96
N GLU A 125 -5.63 -9.55 13.83
CA GLU A 125 -7.05 -9.20 13.88
C GLU A 125 -7.53 -8.54 12.58
N ALA A 126 -6.67 -7.77 11.90
CA ALA A 126 -6.99 -7.14 10.62
C ALA A 126 -7.24 -8.19 9.51
N PHE A 127 -6.72 -9.41 9.66
CA PHE A 127 -6.85 -10.48 8.69
C PHE A 127 -8.07 -11.38 8.91
N LYS A 128 -8.81 -11.24 10.01
CA LYS A 128 -9.88 -12.20 10.35
C LYS A 128 -10.87 -12.42 9.20
N MET A 129 -11.46 -11.34 8.68
CA MET A 129 -12.44 -11.42 7.59
C MET A 129 -11.80 -11.86 6.26
N ALA A 130 -10.56 -11.44 6.00
CA ALA A 130 -9.81 -11.87 4.82
C ALA A 130 -9.50 -13.38 4.87
N ILE A 131 -9.17 -13.93 6.05
CA ILE A 131 -8.94 -15.36 6.26
C ILE A 131 -10.24 -16.14 6.06
N ASP A 132 -11.35 -15.67 6.61
CA ASP A 132 -12.65 -16.33 6.44
C ASP A 132 -13.05 -16.41 4.96
N LEU A 133 -12.90 -15.30 4.22
CA LEU A 133 -13.13 -15.25 2.78
C LEU A 133 -12.12 -16.11 2.01
N GLY A 134 -10.84 -16.03 2.37
CA GLY A 134 -9.77 -16.79 1.76
C GLY A 134 -9.94 -18.30 1.92
N LYS A 135 -10.43 -18.78 3.07
CA LYS A 135 -10.75 -20.19 3.29
C LYS A 135 -11.93 -20.63 2.43
N LYS A 136 -12.95 -19.79 2.31
CA LYS A 136 -14.14 -20.05 1.49
C LYS A 136 -13.82 -20.17 0.00
N GLU A 137 -12.92 -19.32 -0.50
CA GLU A 137 -12.61 -19.24 -1.95
C GLU A 137 -11.36 -20.03 -2.35
N GLY A 138 -10.60 -20.48 -1.35
CA GLY A 138 -9.31 -21.13 -1.55
C GLY A 138 -8.30 -20.17 -2.16
N ALA A 139 -8.17 -18.96 -1.60
CA ALA A 139 -7.20 -17.97 -2.06
C ALA A 139 -5.76 -18.40 -1.74
N ASP A 140 -4.82 -18.05 -2.61
CA ASP A 140 -3.41 -18.36 -2.40
C ASP A 140 -2.77 -17.36 -1.43
N VAL A 141 -3.16 -16.09 -1.56
CA VAL A 141 -2.61 -14.97 -0.81
C VAL A 141 -3.71 -14.02 -0.35
N LEU A 142 -3.59 -13.52 0.87
CA LEU A 142 -4.42 -12.45 1.42
C LEU A 142 -3.56 -11.19 1.52
N ILE A 143 -4.10 -10.04 1.14
CA ILE A 143 -3.44 -8.74 1.19
C ILE A 143 -4.33 -7.78 1.97
N ALA A 144 -3.76 -7.12 2.95
CA ALA A 144 -4.40 -6.04 3.69
C ALA A 144 -3.56 -4.77 3.59
N VAL A 145 -4.21 -3.62 3.43
CA VAL A 145 -3.57 -2.30 3.52
C VAL A 145 -4.27 -1.46 4.59
N ASP A 146 -3.53 -0.55 5.22
CA ASP A 146 -4.08 0.39 6.20
C ASP A 146 -4.87 1.54 5.52
N PRO A 147 -5.56 2.41 6.30
CA PRO A 147 -6.53 3.33 5.73
C PRO A 147 -6.00 4.34 4.70
N ASP A 148 -4.74 4.76 4.83
CA ASP A 148 -4.02 5.60 3.87
C ASP A 148 -3.21 4.81 2.82
N ALA A 149 -3.20 3.48 2.95
CA ALA A 149 -2.67 2.52 1.99
C ALA A 149 -1.16 2.60 1.73
N ASP A 150 -0.39 3.12 2.68
CA ASP A 150 1.08 3.15 2.61
C ASP A 150 1.73 1.91 3.26
N ARG A 151 0.97 1.12 4.04
CA ARG A 151 1.42 -0.17 4.60
C ARG A 151 0.68 -1.35 4.00
N LEU A 152 1.40 -2.46 3.90
CA LEU A 152 0.89 -3.73 3.43
C LEU A 152 1.24 -4.83 4.42
N GLY A 153 0.24 -5.66 4.73
CA GLY A 153 0.42 -6.97 5.33
C GLY A 153 -0.01 -8.06 4.37
N THR A 154 0.50 -9.28 4.59
CA THR A 154 0.07 -10.43 3.79
C THR A 154 0.05 -11.73 4.57
N ALA A 155 -0.94 -12.58 4.28
CA ALA A 155 -1.00 -13.94 4.78
C ALA A 155 -1.03 -14.94 3.61
N VAL A 156 -0.28 -16.03 3.74
CA VAL A 156 -0.10 -17.02 2.66
C VAL A 156 -0.71 -18.35 3.08
N ARG A 157 -1.45 -18.97 2.15
CA ARG A 157 -2.10 -20.26 2.37
C ARG A 157 -1.07 -21.39 2.47
N GLN A 158 -1.24 -22.24 3.49
CA GLN A 158 -0.43 -23.43 3.74
C GLN A 158 -1.09 -24.68 3.13
N PRO A 159 -0.35 -25.79 2.96
CA PRO A 159 -0.90 -27.04 2.41
C PRO A 159 -2.10 -27.62 3.19
N ASN A 160 -2.18 -27.34 4.49
CA ASN A 160 -3.31 -27.73 5.34
C ASN A 160 -4.55 -26.82 5.19
N GLY A 161 -4.48 -25.78 4.35
CA GLY A 161 -5.55 -24.81 4.12
C GLY A 161 -5.60 -23.64 5.11
N GLU A 162 -4.73 -23.63 6.12
CA GLU A 162 -4.59 -22.50 7.05
C GLU A 162 -3.75 -21.37 6.44
N TYR A 163 -3.85 -20.18 7.02
CA TYR A 163 -3.06 -19.02 6.58
C TYR A 163 -2.01 -18.64 7.62
N VAL A 164 -0.81 -18.34 7.14
CA VAL A 164 0.27 -17.80 7.96
C VAL A 164 0.47 -16.34 7.59
N LEU A 165 0.23 -15.45 8.57
CA LEU A 165 0.56 -14.03 8.46
C LEU A 165 2.08 -13.86 8.46
N LEU A 166 2.59 -13.14 7.47
CA LEU A 166 4.00 -12.79 7.40
C LEU A 166 4.27 -11.51 8.20
N THR A 167 5.38 -11.50 8.94
CA THR A 167 5.89 -10.28 9.56
C THR A 167 6.43 -9.31 8.50
N GLY A 168 6.49 -8.01 8.80
CA GLY A 168 7.10 -7.02 7.89
C GLY A 168 8.53 -7.38 7.47
N ASN A 169 9.33 -7.97 8.37
CA ASN A 169 10.68 -8.46 8.03
C ASN A 169 10.67 -9.60 7.01
N GLN A 170 9.70 -10.52 7.08
CA GLN A 170 9.58 -11.62 6.11
C GLN A 170 9.09 -11.11 4.76
N ILE A 171 8.10 -10.20 4.76
CA ILE A 171 7.60 -9.56 3.53
C ILE A 171 8.74 -8.83 2.82
N ALA A 172 9.47 -7.97 3.54
CA ALA A 172 10.59 -7.23 2.98
C ALA A 172 11.68 -8.15 2.41
N ALA A 173 12.00 -9.25 3.10
CA ALA A 173 13.00 -10.20 2.61
C ALA A 173 12.57 -10.92 1.33
N VAL A 174 11.32 -11.35 1.24
CA VAL A 174 10.76 -12.00 0.03
C VAL A 174 10.72 -11.01 -1.13
N LEU A 175 10.24 -9.78 -0.90
CA LEU A 175 10.19 -8.74 -1.92
C LEU A 175 11.60 -8.36 -2.41
N LEU A 176 12.55 -8.15 -1.49
CA LEU A 176 13.93 -7.81 -1.86
C LEU A 176 14.57 -8.94 -2.67
N HIS A 177 14.40 -10.19 -2.26
CA HIS A 177 14.92 -11.33 -3.00
C HIS A 177 14.36 -11.39 -4.43
N TYR A 178 13.04 -11.22 -4.57
CA TYR A 178 12.38 -11.18 -5.87
C TYR A 178 12.87 -10.02 -6.74
N ILE A 179 12.93 -8.80 -6.21
CA ILE A 179 13.37 -7.61 -6.96
C ILE A 179 14.80 -7.81 -7.48
N LEU A 180 15.70 -8.30 -6.63
CA LEU A 180 17.09 -8.57 -7.02
C LEU A 180 17.15 -9.68 -8.08
N GLN A 181 16.50 -10.82 -7.84
CA GLN A 181 16.55 -11.96 -8.75
C GLN A 181 15.93 -11.63 -10.11
N ALA A 182 14.74 -11.02 -10.15
CA ALA A 182 14.07 -10.68 -11.38
C ALA A 182 14.88 -9.67 -12.23
N ASN A 183 15.53 -8.68 -11.60
CA ASN A 183 16.42 -7.76 -12.31
C ASN A 183 17.74 -8.43 -12.74
N LYS A 184 18.30 -9.37 -11.96
CA LYS A 184 19.46 -10.17 -12.39
C LYS A 184 19.12 -11.00 -13.63
N ASP A 185 18.00 -11.70 -13.61
CA ASP A 185 17.54 -12.57 -14.71
C ASP A 185 17.23 -11.76 -15.98
N ALA A 186 16.71 -10.54 -15.84
CA ALA A 186 16.45 -9.63 -16.94
C ALA A 186 17.71 -8.86 -17.42
N GLY A 187 18.83 -8.95 -16.70
CA GLY A 187 20.04 -8.17 -16.98
C GLY A 187 19.89 -6.66 -16.73
N THR A 188 18.91 -6.25 -15.92
CA THR A 188 18.57 -4.84 -15.64
C THR A 188 19.03 -4.37 -14.26
N LEU A 189 19.62 -5.25 -13.43
CA LEU A 189 20.13 -4.87 -12.12
C LEU A 189 21.29 -3.86 -12.27
N PRO A 190 21.18 -2.62 -11.72
CA PRO A 190 22.26 -1.64 -11.80
C PRO A 190 23.52 -2.12 -11.10
N THR A 191 24.70 -1.79 -11.65
CA THR A 191 26.00 -2.15 -11.06
C THR A 191 26.24 -1.49 -9.70
N ASN A 192 25.58 -0.35 -9.45
CA ASN A 192 25.61 0.42 -8.21
C ASN A 192 24.30 0.29 -7.42
N ALA A 193 23.53 -0.79 -7.62
CA ALA A 193 22.31 -1.02 -6.86
C ALA A 193 22.60 -1.04 -5.36
N ALA A 194 21.71 -0.42 -4.58
CA ALA A 194 21.77 -0.39 -3.14
C ALA A 194 20.39 -0.72 -2.55
N ALA A 195 20.39 -1.49 -1.46
CA ALA A 195 19.21 -1.71 -0.64
C ALA A 195 19.36 -0.91 0.66
N VAL A 196 18.36 -0.11 1.00
CA VAL A 196 18.33 0.68 2.24
C VAL A 196 17.30 0.07 3.18
N LYS A 197 17.67 -0.06 4.46
CA LYS A 197 16.77 -0.53 5.52
C LYS A 197 16.90 0.34 6.75
N SER A 198 15.85 0.36 7.58
CA SER A 198 15.93 0.99 8.89
C SER A 198 16.84 0.20 9.84
N ILE A 199 17.31 0.86 10.91
CA ILE A 199 18.15 0.21 11.93
C ILE A 199 17.41 -0.89 12.71
N VAL A 200 16.09 -0.81 12.81
CA VAL A 200 15.25 -1.80 13.51
C VAL A 200 14.81 -2.95 12.61
N SER A 201 15.04 -2.87 11.31
CA SER A 201 14.77 -3.95 10.35
C SER A 201 15.81 -5.07 10.49
N SER A 202 15.35 -6.32 10.37
CA SER A 202 16.18 -7.51 10.50
C SER A 202 17.43 -7.50 9.59
N GLU A 203 18.52 -8.12 10.04
CA GLU A 203 19.72 -8.40 9.22
C GLU A 203 19.47 -9.44 8.11
N PHE A 204 18.28 -10.05 8.07
CA PHE A 204 17.95 -10.98 7.00
C PHE A 204 17.94 -10.32 5.62
N ALA A 205 17.46 -9.07 5.51
CA ALA A 205 17.52 -8.31 4.26
C ALA A 205 18.98 -8.09 3.79
N THR A 206 19.92 -7.85 4.72
CA THR A 206 21.35 -7.73 4.42
C THR A 206 21.91 -9.03 3.82
N LYS A 207 21.51 -10.19 4.37
CA LYS A 207 21.93 -11.50 3.84
C LYS A 207 21.37 -11.76 2.45
N VAL A 208 20.11 -11.38 2.20
CA VAL A 208 19.47 -11.49 0.88
C VAL A 208 20.17 -10.59 -0.14
N ALA A 209 20.55 -9.37 0.23
CA ALA A 209 21.27 -8.46 -0.66
C ALA A 209 22.69 -8.98 -1.04
N ALA A 210 23.31 -9.77 -0.17
CA ALA A 210 24.65 -10.32 -0.38
C ALA A 210 24.69 -11.61 -1.21
N SER A 211 23.53 -12.23 -1.49
CA SER A 211 23.40 -13.44 -2.34
C SER A 211 23.21 -13.09 -3.80
#